data_AF-A0A662LMT4-F1
#
_entry.id   AF-A0A662LMT4-F1
#
_cell.length_a   1.000
_cell.length_b   1.000
_cell.length_c   1.000
_cell.angle_alpha   90.00
_cell.angle_beta   90.00
_cell.angle_gamma   90.00
#
_symmetry.space_group_name_H-M   'P 1'
#
loop_
_entity.id
_entity.type
_entity.pdbx_description
1 polymer ?
#
loop_
_entity_poly.entity_id
_entity_poly.type
_entity_poly.pdbx_seq_one_letter_code
_entity_poly.pdbx_strand_id
1 'polypeptide(L)'
;MEVIDKAVRDIDIDAMAEQVFQESINILGGLRKLIEYRNLTWLPSLAEAAYAVVMKEELMKTHKEIAFDLGLAPQTVQNILRADAKEVERFIKGEIEKVDEHKAGGIAKLAYERVKREKRITLKEGELEVLGVDWAIRVLMRLRGMDFPIKKEQLCDRIGGIVIKGKPFKTIVDEMKPLLGSPAEVLKEIKRIVG
;
A
#
# COMPACT_ATOMS: atom_id res chain seq x y z
N MET A 1 -3.81 -3.18 38.49
CA MET A 1 -4.51 -2.50 37.38
C MET A 1 -3.64 -2.70 36.15
N GLU A 2 -3.91 -3.77 35.40
CA GLU A 2 -3.17 -4.05 34.17
C GLU A 2 -3.60 -3.04 33.13
N VAL A 3 -2.68 -2.15 32.78
CA VAL A 3 -2.85 -1.26 31.64
C VAL A 3 -2.62 -2.13 30.41
N ILE A 4 -3.70 -2.49 29.74
CA ILE A 4 -3.66 -3.17 28.45
C ILE A 4 -2.97 -2.20 27.49
N ASP A 5 -1.68 -2.40 27.28
CA ASP A 5 -0.90 -1.69 26.29
C ASP A 5 -1.43 -2.12 24.92
N LYS A 6 -2.39 -1.34 24.43
CA LYS A 6 -3.06 -1.58 23.16
C LYS A 6 -2.01 -1.31 22.09
N ALA A 7 -1.29 -2.36 21.70
CA ALA A 7 -0.26 -2.36 20.68
C ALA A 7 -0.61 -1.33 19.60
N VAL A 8 0.10 -0.20 19.62
CA VAL A 8 -0.06 0.84 18.62
C VAL A 8 0.28 0.16 17.32
N ARG A 9 -0.74 -0.10 16.49
CA ARG A 9 -0.51 -0.56 15.13
C ARG A 9 0.36 0.51 14.50
N ASP A 10 1.59 0.16 14.15
CA ASP A 10 2.48 1.03 13.39
C ASP A 10 1.92 1.07 11.95
N ILE A 11 0.86 1.86 11.78
CA ILE A 11 0.17 2.01 10.50
C ILE A 11 0.99 3.00 9.69
N ASP A 12 1.65 2.47 8.67
CA ASP A 12 2.30 3.25 7.63
C ASP A 12 1.24 4.04 6.83
N ILE A 13 1.05 5.30 7.25
CA ILE A 13 0.04 6.21 6.71
C ILE A 13 0.28 6.48 5.22
N ASP A 14 1.54 6.65 4.82
CA ASP A 14 1.90 6.90 3.43
C ASP A 14 1.47 5.72 2.56
N ALA A 15 1.84 4.51 2.95
CA ALA A 15 1.45 3.32 2.19
C ALA A 15 -0.07 3.12 2.15
N MET A 16 -0.78 3.42 3.24
CA MET A 16 -2.22 3.29 3.25
C MET A 16 -2.89 4.37 2.38
N ALA A 17 -2.38 5.61 2.41
CA ALA A 17 -2.84 6.69 1.54
C ALA A 17 -2.58 6.37 0.06
N GLU A 18 -1.43 5.81 -0.29
CA GLU A 18 -1.12 5.34 -1.64
C GLU A 18 -2.09 4.25 -2.12
N GLN A 19 -2.44 3.31 -1.25
CA GLN A 19 -3.43 2.27 -1.56
C GLN A 19 -4.82 2.87 -1.80
N VAL A 20 -5.25 3.82 -0.95
CA VAL A 20 -6.52 4.54 -1.12
C VAL A 20 -6.51 5.34 -2.41
N PHE A 21 -5.41 5.99 -2.75
CA PHE A 21 -5.24 6.71 -4.00
C PHE A 21 -5.33 5.78 -5.21
N GLN A 22 -4.66 4.63 -5.18
CA GLN A 22 -4.71 3.66 -6.27
C GLN A 22 -6.11 3.04 -6.43
N GLU A 23 -6.81 2.77 -5.33
CA GLU A 23 -8.19 2.27 -5.39
C GLU A 23 -9.16 3.36 -5.88
N SER A 24 -8.89 4.63 -5.57
CA SER A 24 -9.63 5.76 -6.14
C SER A 24 -9.50 5.81 -7.67
N ILE A 25 -8.31 5.53 -8.21
CA ILE A 25 -8.09 5.39 -9.65
C ILE A 25 -8.90 4.22 -10.22
N ASN A 26 -8.93 3.07 -9.54
CA ASN A 26 -9.69 1.90 -9.99
C ASN A 26 -11.20 2.21 -10.05
N ILE A 27 -11.73 2.90 -9.03
CA ILE A 27 -13.12 3.37 -8.99
C ILE A 27 -13.45 4.26 -10.20
N LEU A 28 -12.51 5.11 -10.62
CA LEU A 28 -12.65 5.98 -11.78
C LEU A 28 -12.50 5.26 -13.14
N GLY A 29 -12.36 3.94 -13.15
CA GLY A 29 -12.19 3.15 -14.38
C GLY A 29 -10.73 2.90 -14.78
N GLY A 30 -9.79 3.16 -13.88
CA GLY A 30 -8.36 2.89 -14.07
C GLY A 30 -7.63 3.93 -14.92
N LEU A 31 -6.30 3.79 -14.99
CA LEU A 31 -5.40 4.78 -15.63
C LEU A 31 -5.79 5.14 -17.08
N ARG A 32 -6.30 4.19 -17.86
CA ARG A 32 -6.73 4.48 -19.24
C ARG A 32 -7.92 5.43 -19.28
N LYS A 33 -8.89 5.26 -18.39
CA LYS A 33 -10.06 6.14 -18.29
C LYS A 33 -9.66 7.53 -17.82
N LEU A 34 -8.64 7.62 -16.96
CA LEU A 34 -8.10 8.89 -16.48
C LEU A 34 -7.55 9.80 -17.59
N ILE A 35 -7.00 9.22 -18.66
CA ILE A 35 -6.50 9.97 -19.83
C ILE A 35 -7.62 10.78 -20.50
N GLU A 36 -8.88 10.35 -20.37
CA GLU A 36 -10.04 11.05 -20.92
C GLU A 36 -10.37 12.32 -20.13
N TYR A 37 -10.00 12.38 -18.84
CA TYR A 37 -10.14 13.57 -18.01
C TYR A 37 -8.96 14.52 -18.29
N ARG A 38 -9.10 15.30 -19.36
CA ARG A 38 -8.09 16.17 -19.99
C ARG A 38 -7.44 17.27 -19.12
N ASN A 39 -7.73 17.33 -17.81
CA ASN A 39 -7.14 18.30 -16.89
C ASN A 39 -6.40 17.56 -15.77
N LEU A 40 -5.21 18.00 -15.37
CA LEU A 40 -4.36 17.29 -14.40
C LEU A 40 -4.59 17.72 -12.95
N THR A 41 -5.40 18.75 -12.70
CA THR A 41 -5.62 19.31 -11.36
C THR A 41 -6.34 18.36 -10.39
N TRP A 42 -7.00 17.31 -10.90
CA TRP A 42 -7.68 16.34 -10.03
C TRP A 42 -6.73 15.35 -9.36
N LEU A 43 -5.53 15.11 -9.93
CA LEU A 43 -4.55 14.16 -9.37
C LEU A 43 -4.02 14.60 -8.00
N PRO A 44 -3.49 15.84 -7.85
CA PRO A 44 -3.10 16.35 -6.53
C PRO A 44 -4.25 16.36 -5.53
N SER A 45 -5.42 16.85 -5.92
CA SER A 45 -6.59 16.88 -5.02
C SER A 45 -7.05 15.49 -4.58
N LEU A 46 -6.89 14.47 -5.42
CA LEU A 46 -7.20 13.09 -5.06
C LEU A 46 -6.17 12.51 -4.08
N ALA A 47 -4.88 12.82 -4.26
CA ALA A 47 -3.84 12.44 -3.31
C ALA A 47 -4.05 13.11 -1.94
N GLU A 48 -4.31 14.42 -1.92
CA GLU A 48 -4.67 15.18 -0.71
C GLU A 48 -5.88 14.56 0.00
N ALA A 49 -6.91 14.18 -0.75
CA ALA A 49 -8.10 13.55 -0.20
C ALA A 49 -7.81 12.16 0.39
N ALA A 50 -6.99 11.34 -0.28
CA ALA A 50 -6.59 10.03 0.23
C ALA A 50 -5.86 10.16 1.58
N TYR A 51 -4.89 11.07 1.67
CA TYR A 51 -4.19 11.36 2.92
C TYR A 51 -5.13 11.88 4.00
N ALA A 52 -5.96 12.88 3.69
CA ALA A 52 -6.88 13.46 4.68
C ALA A 52 -7.84 12.42 5.26
N VAL A 53 -8.38 11.52 4.44
CA VAL A 53 -9.25 10.43 4.89
C VAL A 53 -8.49 9.44 5.78
N VAL A 54 -7.31 8.95 5.35
CA VAL A 54 -6.51 8.00 6.14
C VAL A 54 -6.08 8.60 7.48
N MET A 55 -5.58 9.84 7.49
CA MET A 55 -5.18 10.53 8.72
C MET A 55 -6.37 10.77 9.65
N LYS A 56 -7.56 11.02 9.10
CA LYS A 56 -8.77 11.17 9.89
C LYS A 56 -9.19 9.86 10.54
N GLU A 57 -9.20 8.77 9.80
CA GLU A 57 -9.77 7.50 10.26
C GLU A 57 -8.76 6.65 11.07
N GLU A 58 -7.48 6.63 10.69
CA GLU A 58 -6.45 5.82 11.39
C GLU A 58 -5.85 6.53 12.60
N LEU A 59 -5.66 7.85 12.51
CA LEU A 59 -5.01 8.64 13.56
C LEU A 59 -5.97 9.51 14.35
N MET A 60 -7.26 9.56 13.98
CA MET A 60 -8.27 10.41 14.61
C MET A 60 -7.92 11.91 14.59
N LYS A 61 -7.03 12.33 13.67
CA LYS A 61 -6.59 13.73 13.59
C LYS A 61 -7.75 14.68 13.32
N THR A 62 -7.62 15.89 13.85
CA THR A 62 -8.54 16.99 13.61
C THR A 62 -8.30 17.61 12.24
N HIS A 63 -9.29 18.38 11.73
CA HIS A 63 -9.13 19.07 10.44
C HIS A 63 -7.95 20.04 10.44
N LYS A 64 -7.62 20.64 11.60
CA LYS A 64 -6.50 21.59 11.74
C LYS A 64 -5.15 20.89 11.66
N GLU A 65 -5.00 19.73 12.32
CA GLU A 65 -3.77 18.95 12.28
C GLU A 65 -3.50 18.42 10.86
N ILE A 66 -4.53 17.84 10.22
CA ILE A 66 -4.42 17.37 8.83
C ILE A 66 -4.06 18.52 7.89
N ALA A 67 -4.70 19.68 8.04
CA ALA A 67 -4.40 20.86 7.24
C ALA A 67 -2.95 21.33 7.41
N PHE A 68 -2.46 21.36 8.66
CA PHE A 68 -1.08 21.72 8.95
C PHE A 68 -0.09 20.73 8.32
N ASP A 69 -0.31 19.43 8.49
CA ASP A 69 0.60 18.39 7.99
C ASP A 69 0.67 18.34 6.46
N LEU A 70 -0.47 18.55 5.78
CA LEU A 70 -0.57 18.50 4.32
C LEU A 70 -0.33 19.85 3.65
N GLY A 71 -0.11 20.94 4.42
CA GLY A 71 0.03 22.28 3.87
C GLY A 71 -1.24 22.81 3.19
N LEU A 72 -2.41 22.39 3.65
CA LEU A 72 -3.72 22.75 3.09
C LEU A 72 -4.44 23.79 3.94
N ALA A 73 -5.42 24.49 3.36
CA ALA A 73 -6.34 25.28 4.14
C ALA A 73 -7.27 24.36 4.97
N PRO A 74 -7.59 24.69 6.24
CA PRO A 74 -8.53 23.92 7.06
C PRO A 74 -9.90 23.72 6.41
N GLN A 75 -10.35 24.71 5.62
CA GLN A 75 -11.58 24.62 4.84
C GLN A 75 -11.51 23.54 3.76
N THR A 76 -10.37 23.39 3.07
CA THR A 76 -10.16 22.36 2.06
C THR A 76 -10.29 20.97 2.69
N VAL A 77 -9.61 20.74 3.82
CA VAL A 77 -9.70 19.48 4.56
C VAL A 77 -11.14 19.22 5.02
N GLN A 78 -11.82 20.24 5.56
CA GLN A 78 -13.22 20.11 5.96
C GLN A 78 -14.12 19.73 4.78
N ASN A 79 -13.91 20.33 3.61
CA ASN A 79 -14.70 20.04 2.42
C ASN A 79 -14.47 18.60 1.91
N ILE A 80 -13.21 18.15 1.87
CA ILE A 80 -12.84 16.76 1.56
C ILE A 80 -13.54 15.79 2.51
N LEU A 81 -13.39 16.01 3.82
CA LEU A 81 -13.91 15.12 4.86
C LEU A 81 -15.43 15.19 5.01
N ARG A 82 -16.11 16.19 4.43
CA ARG A 82 -17.59 16.28 4.42
C ARG A 82 -18.24 15.69 3.17
N ALA A 83 -17.49 15.47 2.09
CA ALA A 83 -18.03 14.93 0.84
C ALA A 83 -18.80 13.61 1.08
N ASP A 84 -19.98 13.47 0.49
CA ASP A 84 -20.84 12.29 0.53
C ASP A 84 -20.37 11.24 -0.48
N ALA A 85 -19.75 10.19 0.05
CA ALA A 85 -19.34 9.02 -0.72
C ALA A 85 -20.50 8.39 -1.52
N LYS A 86 -21.75 8.42 -1.02
CA LYS A 86 -22.90 7.82 -1.71
C LYS A 86 -23.32 8.64 -2.93
N GLU A 87 -23.24 9.96 -2.84
CA GLU A 87 -23.56 10.83 -3.96
C GLU A 87 -22.57 10.62 -5.11
N VAL A 88 -21.27 10.58 -4.78
CA VAL A 88 -20.22 10.27 -5.73
C VAL A 88 -20.40 8.87 -6.36
N GLU A 89 -20.80 7.87 -5.58
CA GLU A 89 -21.07 6.52 -6.10
C GLU A 89 -22.17 6.54 -7.17
N ARG A 90 -23.28 7.25 -6.91
CA ARG A 90 -24.39 7.41 -7.85
C ARG A 90 -23.94 8.11 -9.13
N PHE A 91 -23.07 9.11 -9.01
CA PHE A 91 -22.49 9.80 -10.17
C PHE A 91 -21.63 8.89 -11.03
N ILE A 92 -20.78 8.06 -10.42
CA ILE A 92 -19.94 7.10 -11.15
C ILE A 92 -20.79 6.06 -11.88
N LYS A 93 -21.92 5.65 -11.28
CA LYS A 93 -22.90 4.73 -11.91
C LYS A 93 -23.73 5.39 -13.02
N GLY A 94 -23.60 6.70 -13.22
CA GLY A 94 -24.39 7.46 -14.19
C GLY A 94 -25.84 7.69 -13.76
N GLU A 95 -26.16 7.50 -12.48
CA GLU A 95 -27.50 7.72 -11.92
C GLU A 95 -27.80 9.21 -11.69
N ILE A 96 -26.75 10.06 -11.64
CA ILE A 96 -26.85 11.52 -11.57
C ILE A 96 -25.79 12.15 -12.49
N GLU A 97 -26.14 13.27 -13.14
CA GLU A 97 -25.28 13.92 -14.15
C GLU A 97 -24.20 14.83 -13.55
N LYS A 98 -24.40 15.35 -12.34
CA LYS A 98 -23.49 16.27 -11.65
C LYS A 98 -23.45 16.00 -10.15
N VAL A 99 -22.32 16.37 -9.55
CA VAL A 99 -22.08 16.34 -8.10
C VAL A 99 -21.46 17.69 -7.75
N ASP A 100 -22.07 18.40 -6.81
CA ASP A 100 -21.59 19.70 -6.31
C ASP A 100 -20.45 19.53 -5.29
N GLU A 101 -20.25 18.33 -4.78
CA GLU A 101 -19.26 18.01 -3.76
C GLU A 101 -17.82 17.95 -4.30
N HIS A 102 -16.86 17.99 -3.37
CA HIS A 102 -15.47 17.64 -3.66
C HIS A 102 -15.38 16.18 -4.08
N LYS A 103 -15.49 15.93 -5.39
CA LYS A 103 -15.46 14.59 -6.00
C LYS A 103 -14.29 13.76 -5.47
N ALA A 104 -13.11 14.37 -5.31
CA ALA A 104 -11.93 13.71 -4.75
C ALA A 104 -12.17 13.17 -3.32
N GLY A 105 -12.84 13.91 -2.46
CA GLY A 105 -13.16 13.50 -1.09
C GLY A 105 -14.11 12.31 -1.05
N GLY A 106 -15.21 12.36 -1.81
CA GLY A 106 -16.16 11.25 -1.85
C GLY A 106 -15.56 9.98 -2.49
N ILE A 107 -14.74 10.12 -3.54
CA ILE A 107 -14.02 9.00 -4.14
C ILE A 107 -13.04 8.39 -3.13
N ALA A 108 -12.24 9.22 -2.45
CA ALA A 108 -11.24 8.75 -1.48
C ALA A 108 -11.90 7.99 -0.31
N LYS A 109 -13.06 8.43 0.16
CA LYS A 109 -13.84 7.71 1.18
C LYS A 109 -14.33 6.35 0.69
N LEU A 110 -14.89 6.27 -0.52
CA LEU A 110 -15.29 4.99 -1.12
C LEU A 110 -14.09 4.05 -1.27
N ALA A 111 -12.95 4.59 -1.71
CA ALA A 111 -11.72 3.83 -1.86
C ALA A 111 -11.19 3.32 -0.52
N TYR A 112 -11.19 4.16 0.52
CA TYR A 112 -10.81 3.79 1.88
C TYR A 112 -11.66 2.63 2.41
N GLU A 113 -12.98 2.72 2.27
CA GLU A 113 -13.90 1.66 2.69
C GLU A 113 -13.61 0.31 1.99
N ARG A 114 -13.30 0.35 0.68
CA ARG A 114 -12.90 -0.86 -0.07
C ARG A 114 -11.56 -1.40 0.41
N VAL A 115 -10.56 -0.55 0.58
CA VAL A 115 -9.23 -0.92 1.09
C VAL A 115 -9.32 -1.58 2.47
N LYS A 116 -10.17 -1.03 3.37
CA LYS A 116 -10.47 -1.60 4.68
C LYS A 116 -11.17 -2.95 4.60
N ARG A 117 -12.23 -3.05 3.80
CA ARG A 117 -13.05 -4.27 3.67
C ARG A 117 -12.27 -5.42 3.04
N GLU A 118 -11.50 -5.15 2.01
CA GLU A 118 -10.70 -6.14 1.29
C GLU A 118 -9.42 -6.52 2.05
N LYS A 119 -9.18 -5.97 3.25
CA LYS A 119 -7.94 -6.19 4.00
C LYS A 119 -6.69 -5.91 3.14
N ARG A 120 -6.74 -4.94 2.23
CA ARG A 120 -5.53 -4.56 1.45
C ARG A 120 -4.41 -3.98 2.33
N ILE A 121 -4.75 -3.62 3.57
CA ILE A 121 -3.82 -3.22 4.64
C ILE A 121 -3.08 -4.43 5.24
N THR A 122 -3.45 -5.67 4.91
CA THR A 122 -3.03 -6.87 5.65
C THR A 122 -2.23 -7.86 4.81
N LEU A 123 -1.34 -7.36 3.96
CA LEU A 123 -0.23 -8.17 3.43
C LEU A 123 1.14 -7.54 3.76
N LYS A 124 1.25 -6.85 4.90
CA LYS A 124 2.52 -6.39 5.46
C LYS A 124 2.89 -7.26 6.67
N GLU A 125 3.84 -8.15 6.42
CA GLU A 125 4.68 -8.95 7.34
C GLU A 125 3.97 -9.86 8.36
N GLY A 126 3.03 -9.39 9.17
CA GLY A 126 2.45 -10.16 10.29
C GLY A 126 1.49 -11.30 9.88
N GLU A 127 0.61 -11.11 8.89
CA GLU A 127 -0.27 -12.20 8.40
C GLU A 127 0.49 -13.22 7.52
N LEU A 128 1.64 -12.82 6.96
CA LEU A 128 2.51 -13.71 6.17
C LEU A 128 3.38 -14.61 7.06
N GLU A 129 3.77 -14.14 8.25
CA GLU A 129 4.43 -14.96 9.28
C GLU A 129 3.53 -16.12 9.71
N VAL A 130 2.21 -15.88 9.83
CA VAL A 130 1.22 -16.93 10.17
C VAL A 130 1.14 -18.02 9.10
N LEU A 131 1.37 -17.67 7.83
CA LEU A 131 1.36 -18.62 6.70
C LEU A 131 2.75 -19.22 6.39
N GLY A 132 3.82 -18.77 7.04
CA GLY A 132 5.20 -19.26 6.86
C GLY A 132 5.81 -18.97 5.47
N VAL A 133 5.24 -18.02 4.73
CA VAL A 133 5.66 -17.64 3.35
C VAL A 133 6.16 -16.20 3.24
N ASP A 134 6.21 -15.46 4.35
CA ASP A 134 6.72 -14.08 4.46
C ASP A 134 8.11 -13.91 3.86
N TRP A 135 9.02 -14.84 4.13
CA TRP A 135 10.39 -14.78 3.67
C TRP A 135 10.47 -14.89 2.14
N ALA A 136 9.58 -15.67 1.52
CA ALA A 136 9.57 -15.89 0.08
C ALA A 136 9.19 -14.60 -0.66
N ILE A 137 8.21 -13.87 -0.15
CA ILE A 137 7.81 -12.58 -0.71
C ILE A 137 8.92 -11.54 -0.51
N ARG A 138 9.50 -11.46 0.69
CA ARG A 138 10.62 -10.54 0.98
C ARG A 138 11.80 -10.77 0.04
N VAL A 139 12.13 -12.05 -0.24
CA VAL A 139 13.15 -12.41 -1.23
C VAL A 139 12.74 -11.94 -2.63
N LEU A 140 11.55 -12.29 -3.12
CA LEU A 140 11.10 -11.89 -4.45
C LEU A 140 11.09 -10.37 -4.68
N MET A 141 10.67 -9.59 -3.67
CA MET A 141 10.69 -8.14 -3.74
C MET A 141 12.10 -7.58 -3.94
N ARG A 142 13.10 -8.14 -3.26
CA ARG A 142 14.50 -7.71 -3.39
C ARG A 142 15.20 -8.23 -4.65
N LEU A 143 14.69 -9.32 -5.24
CA LEU A 143 15.16 -9.84 -6.52
C LEU A 143 14.55 -9.11 -7.73
N ARG A 144 13.55 -8.25 -7.52
CA ARG A 144 12.86 -7.53 -8.61
C ARG A 144 13.86 -6.69 -9.41
N GLY A 145 13.85 -6.88 -10.74
CA GLY A 145 14.71 -6.13 -11.67
C GLY A 145 16.14 -6.64 -11.76
N MET A 146 16.45 -7.83 -11.23
CA MET A 146 17.72 -8.49 -11.44
C MET A 146 17.70 -9.33 -12.72
N ASP A 147 18.76 -9.23 -13.52
CA ASP A 147 18.91 -10.02 -14.74
C ASP A 147 19.49 -11.40 -14.42
N PHE A 148 18.75 -12.46 -14.76
CA PHE A 148 19.18 -13.84 -14.57
C PHE A 148 19.79 -14.39 -15.88
N PRO A 149 20.75 -15.33 -15.81
CA PRO A 149 21.22 -16.04 -14.60
C PRO A 149 22.20 -15.24 -13.74
N ILE A 150 22.19 -15.48 -12.44
CA ILE A 150 23.07 -14.82 -11.46
C ILE A 150 23.92 -15.82 -10.70
N LYS A 151 25.11 -15.38 -10.28
CA LYS A 151 25.96 -16.13 -9.35
C LYS A 151 25.44 -15.98 -7.92
N LYS A 152 25.61 -17.01 -7.09
CA LYS A 152 25.12 -16.99 -5.69
C LYS A 152 25.71 -15.84 -4.88
N GLU A 153 26.95 -15.44 -5.14
CA GLU A 153 27.62 -14.35 -4.42
C GLU A 153 26.91 -13.00 -4.64
N GLN A 154 26.30 -12.79 -5.82
CA GLN A 154 25.58 -11.57 -6.18
C GLN A 154 24.26 -11.41 -5.39
N LEU A 155 23.74 -12.50 -4.81
CA LEU A 155 22.54 -12.43 -3.98
C LEU A 155 22.78 -11.63 -2.70
N CYS A 156 24.01 -11.66 -2.15
CA CYS A 156 24.33 -10.95 -0.92
C CYS A 156 24.11 -9.43 -1.03
N ASP A 157 24.32 -8.85 -2.22
CA ASP A 157 24.14 -7.41 -2.48
C ASP A 157 22.69 -6.94 -2.25
N ARG A 158 21.72 -7.85 -2.40
CA ARG A 158 20.29 -7.54 -2.32
C ARG A 158 19.61 -8.18 -1.11
N ILE A 159 19.89 -9.45 -0.86
CA ILE A 159 19.20 -10.26 0.15
C ILE A 159 20.08 -10.65 1.36
N GLY A 160 21.32 -10.17 1.43
CA GLY A 160 22.27 -10.50 2.51
C GLY A 160 21.83 -10.09 3.93
N GLY A 161 20.97 -9.08 4.06
CA GLY A 161 20.44 -8.60 5.35
C GLY A 161 19.17 -9.31 5.84
N ILE A 162 18.69 -10.37 5.17
CA ILE A 162 17.47 -11.08 5.56
C ILE A 162 17.80 -12.22 6.53
N VAL A 163 16.93 -12.46 7.51
CA VAL A 163 16.89 -13.69 8.30
C VAL A 163 15.68 -14.50 7.84
N ILE A 164 15.90 -15.77 7.47
CA ILE A 164 14.87 -16.68 6.95
C ILE A 164 14.76 -17.86 7.91
N LYS A 165 13.58 -18.04 8.53
CA LYS A 165 13.32 -19.11 9.53
C LYS A 165 14.43 -19.18 10.60
N GLY A 166 14.87 -18.03 11.12
CA GLY A 166 15.93 -17.92 12.13
C GLY A 166 17.36 -18.11 11.61
N LYS A 167 17.57 -18.37 10.31
CA LYS A 167 18.90 -18.47 9.69
C LYS A 167 19.24 -17.20 8.90
N PRO A 168 20.37 -16.52 9.17
CA PRO A 168 20.83 -15.40 8.33
C PRO A 168 21.04 -15.84 6.88
N PHE A 169 20.63 -15.02 5.90
CA PHE A 169 20.77 -15.39 4.48
C PHE A 169 22.21 -15.71 4.07
N LYS A 170 23.19 -15.05 4.70
CA LYS A 170 24.62 -15.29 4.48
C LYS A 170 25.05 -16.74 4.77
N THR A 171 24.37 -17.47 5.65
CA THR A 171 24.68 -18.89 5.87
C THR A 171 23.95 -19.79 4.87
N ILE A 172 22.79 -19.34 4.38
CA ILE A 172 21.99 -20.08 3.39
C ILE A 172 22.67 -20.04 2.02
N VAL A 173 23.22 -18.89 1.62
CA VAL A 173 23.82 -18.71 0.29
C VAL A 173 25.04 -19.61 0.06
N ASP A 174 25.77 -19.98 1.11
CA ASP A 174 26.94 -20.84 1.00
C ASP A 174 26.60 -22.23 0.45
N GLU A 175 25.42 -22.75 0.82
CA GLU A 175 24.89 -24.06 0.42
C GLU A 175 24.08 -24.04 -0.89
N MET A 176 23.93 -22.86 -1.52
CA MET A 176 23.23 -22.73 -2.80
C MET A 176 24.08 -23.18 -3.99
N LYS A 177 23.40 -23.51 -5.09
CA LYS A 177 24.03 -23.70 -6.39
C LYS A 177 24.85 -22.45 -6.79
N PRO A 178 26.00 -22.63 -7.45
CA PRO A 178 26.84 -21.50 -7.88
C PRO A 178 26.15 -20.53 -8.86
N LEU A 179 25.21 -21.05 -9.66
CA LEU A 179 24.49 -20.30 -10.68
C LEU A 179 22.99 -20.59 -10.56
N LEU A 180 22.17 -19.53 -10.62
CA LEU A 180 20.73 -19.58 -10.46
C LEU A 180 20.08 -18.92 -11.68
N GLY A 181 19.13 -19.62 -12.31
CA GLY A 181 18.54 -19.22 -13.59
C GLY A 181 17.26 -18.39 -13.49
N SER A 182 16.64 -18.31 -12.31
CA SER A 182 15.41 -17.51 -12.12
C SER A 182 15.14 -17.19 -10.65
N PRO A 183 14.29 -16.18 -10.35
CA PRO A 183 13.82 -15.93 -8.98
C PRO A 183 13.14 -17.14 -8.33
N ALA A 184 12.40 -17.94 -9.12
CA ALA A 184 11.77 -19.16 -8.64
C ALA A 184 12.78 -20.22 -8.21
N GLU A 185 13.91 -20.32 -8.92
CA GLU A 185 15.00 -21.22 -8.55
C GLU A 185 15.68 -20.79 -7.23
N VAL A 186 15.85 -19.48 -7.01
CA VAL A 186 16.34 -18.94 -5.72
C VAL A 186 15.43 -19.38 -4.57
N LEU A 187 14.11 -19.20 -4.70
CA LEU A 187 13.17 -19.62 -3.66
C LEU A 187 13.21 -21.13 -3.40
N LYS A 188 13.33 -21.93 -4.47
CA LYS A 188 13.41 -23.39 -4.37
C LYS A 188 14.66 -23.83 -3.59
N GLU A 189 15.80 -23.21 -3.87
CA GLU A 189 17.06 -23.48 -3.15
C GLU A 189 16.97 -23.05 -1.68
N ILE A 190 16.42 -21.86 -1.39
CA ILE A 190 16.21 -21.44 0.00
C ILE A 190 15.35 -22.46 0.75
N LYS A 191 14.18 -22.82 0.20
CA LYS A 191 13.27 -23.79 0.81
C LYS A 191 13.95 -25.15 1.06
N ARG A 192 14.78 -25.62 0.12
CA ARG A 192 15.56 -26.86 0.28
C ARG A 192 16.50 -26.81 1.51
N ILE A 193 17.07 -25.65 1.82
CA ILE A 193 18.07 -25.46 2.88
C ILE A 193 17.42 -25.16 4.25
N VAL A 194 16.31 -24.42 4.26
CA VAL A 194 15.65 -23.99 5.50
C VAL A 194 14.49 -24.89 5.94
N GLY A 195 14.00 -25.78 5.08
CA GLY A 195 12.86 -26.68 5.33
C GLY A 195 11.53 -25.93 5.33
#